data_AF-A0A1V5VWI9-F1
#
_entry.id   AF-A0A1V5VWI9-F1
#
_cell.length_a   1.000
_cell.length_b   1.000
_cell.length_c   1.000
_cell.angle_alpha   90.00
_cell.angle_beta   90.00
_cell.angle_gamma   90.00
#
_symmetry.space_group_name_H-M   'P 1'
#
loop_
_entity.id
_entity.type
_entity.pdbx_description
1 polymer ?
#
loop_
_entity_poly.entity_id
_entity_poly.type
_entity_poly.pdbx_seq_one_letter_code
_entity_poly.pdbx_strand_id
1 'polypeptide(L)'
;MAIPAEGLLAQCHWPDLPAPYAEALRQAVAFILARCPDVRGIVVSGTILRGNPGPSSDLDIYVIRRELQRQRVQKFFNGIPAEIFINPEEMVPVYFADEARAGRPITAHMLSTGFTILDCDGVIASLQDRARQILQTPPDPNAEALTFARYMAAARYEDAIDVVRDRPETARMILGLAVHQMISYHFLAAHRFVPRDKDLLDVLATWDAPLADLARRFYAAATLEAALAAAEQIADRTIAVRGFFEWESPPETLG
;
A
#
# COMPACT_ATOMS: atom_id res chain seq x y z
N MET A 1 6.05 -4.79 35.36
CA MET A 1 6.37 -6.23 35.32
C MET A 1 5.91 -6.78 33.99
N ALA A 2 6.76 -7.51 33.27
CA ALA A 2 6.34 -8.19 32.04
C ALA A 2 5.32 -9.29 32.41
N ILE A 3 4.18 -9.34 31.73
CA ILE A 3 3.20 -10.41 31.90
C ILE A 3 3.77 -11.65 31.16
N PRO A 4 3.82 -12.84 31.78
CA PRO A 4 4.26 -14.06 31.09
C PRO A 4 3.41 -14.33 29.83
N ALA A 5 4.01 -14.92 28.80
CA ALA A 5 3.35 -15.17 27.50
C ALA A 5 2.01 -15.93 27.63
N GLU A 6 1.91 -16.89 28.56
CA GLU A 6 0.66 -17.62 28.83
C GLU A 6 -0.46 -16.70 29.35
N GLY A 7 -0.12 -15.69 30.15
CA GLY A 7 -1.07 -14.70 30.64
C GLY A 7 -1.55 -13.73 29.56
N LEU A 8 -0.72 -13.45 28.56
CA LEU A 8 -1.10 -12.62 27.40
C LEU A 8 -1.98 -13.38 26.41
N LEU A 9 -1.71 -14.68 26.19
CA LEU A 9 -2.52 -15.49 25.28
C LEU A 9 -3.97 -15.61 25.75
N ALA A 10 -4.19 -15.68 27.07
CA ALA A 10 -5.53 -15.70 27.67
C ALA A 10 -6.31 -14.38 27.49
N GLN A 11 -5.61 -13.26 27.25
CA GLN A 11 -6.21 -11.96 26.97
C GLN A 11 -6.51 -11.76 25.48
N CYS A 12 -6.10 -12.68 24.61
CA CYS A 12 -6.33 -12.55 23.19
C CYS A 12 -7.80 -12.78 22.80
N HIS A 13 -8.30 -11.91 21.94
CA HIS A 13 -9.57 -12.06 21.24
C HIS A 13 -9.33 -12.66 19.86
N TRP A 14 -10.34 -13.37 19.34
CA TRP A 14 -10.21 -14.10 18.08
C TRP A 14 -11.37 -13.74 17.13
N PRO A 15 -11.08 -13.39 15.88
CA PRO A 15 -12.12 -13.23 14.87
C PRO A 15 -12.71 -14.61 14.53
N ASP A 16 -13.97 -14.62 14.11
CA ASP A 16 -14.61 -15.83 13.58
C ASP A 16 -14.05 -16.13 12.19
N LEU A 17 -13.10 -17.06 12.15
CA LEU A 17 -12.43 -17.50 10.93
C LEU A 17 -12.61 -19.01 10.76
N PRO A 18 -12.89 -19.49 9.54
CA PRO A 18 -12.92 -20.92 9.28
C PRO A 18 -11.52 -21.52 9.33
N ALA A 19 -11.44 -22.83 9.51
CA ALA A 19 -10.21 -23.57 9.23
C ALA A 19 -9.85 -23.45 7.73
N PRO A 20 -8.56 -23.40 7.36
CA PRO A 20 -7.38 -23.51 8.23
C PRO A 20 -6.92 -22.19 8.89
N TYR A 21 -7.56 -21.05 8.57
CA TYR A 21 -7.09 -19.72 8.94
C TYR A 21 -7.13 -19.43 10.44
N ALA A 22 -8.17 -19.88 11.14
CA ALA A 22 -8.25 -19.74 12.59
C ALA A 22 -7.06 -20.40 13.32
N GLU A 23 -6.67 -21.60 12.88
CA GLU A 23 -5.54 -22.33 13.47
C GLU A 23 -4.20 -21.66 13.13
N ALA A 24 -4.02 -21.24 11.88
CA ALA A 24 -2.84 -20.49 11.46
C ALA A 24 -2.64 -19.21 12.29
N LEU A 25 -3.72 -18.46 12.53
CA LEU A 25 -3.67 -17.23 13.32
C LEU A 25 -3.29 -17.50 14.78
N ARG A 26 -3.85 -18.55 15.40
CA ARG A 26 -3.47 -18.93 16.77
C ARG A 26 -1.99 -19.30 16.87
N GLN A 27 -1.48 -20.08 15.92
CA GLN A 27 -0.06 -20.43 15.86
C GLN A 27 0.85 -19.21 15.65
N ALA A 28 0.44 -18.29 14.78
CA ALA A 28 1.18 -17.05 14.52
C ALA A 28 1.23 -16.16 15.78
N VAL A 29 0.12 -16.00 16.50
CA VAL A 29 0.06 -15.23 17.74
C VAL A 29 0.91 -15.87 18.83
N ALA A 30 0.84 -17.20 19.02
CA ALA A 30 1.70 -17.90 19.96
C ALA A 30 3.19 -17.69 19.65
N PHE A 31 3.56 -17.74 18.36
CA PHE A 31 4.92 -17.41 17.91
C PHE A 31 5.31 -15.96 18.26
N ILE A 32 4.41 -14.99 18.03
CA ILE A 32 4.66 -13.58 18.35
C ILE A 32 4.86 -13.39 19.86
N LEU A 33 4.01 -13.96 20.71
CA LEU A 33 4.11 -13.83 22.16
C LEU A 33 5.41 -14.45 22.71
N ALA A 34 5.84 -15.58 22.15
CA ALA A 34 7.12 -16.20 22.53
C ALA A 34 8.34 -15.39 22.04
N ARG A 35 8.22 -14.72 20.89
CA ARG A 35 9.28 -13.92 20.25
C ARG A 35 9.42 -12.53 20.88
N CYS A 36 8.31 -11.91 21.25
CA CYS A 36 8.20 -10.53 21.71
C CYS A 36 7.57 -10.49 23.11
N PRO A 37 8.35 -10.76 24.17
CA PRO A 37 7.84 -10.75 25.54
C PRO A 37 7.38 -9.37 26.02
N ASP A 38 7.73 -8.32 25.27
CA ASP A 38 7.42 -6.91 25.51
C ASP A 38 6.27 -6.39 24.64
N VAL A 39 5.50 -7.28 24.00
CA VAL A 39 4.34 -6.94 23.17
C VAL A 39 3.28 -6.17 23.97
N ARG A 40 2.69 -5.16 23.33
CA ARG A 40 1.59 -4.34 23.87
C ARG A 40 0.30 -4.51 23.10
N GLY A 41 0.37 -4.83 21.82
CA GLY A 41 -0.81 -4.98 21.01
C GLY A 41 -0.58 -5.77 19.74
N ILE A 42 -1.62 -6.45 19.28
CA ILE A 42 -1.60 -7.26 18.06
C ILE A 42 -2.89 -6.98 17.29
N VAL A 43 -2.76 -6.63 16.02
CA VAL A 43 -3.86 -6.46 15.07
C VAL A 43 -3.64 -7.41 13.91
N VAL A 44 -4.68 -8.11 13.49
CA VAL A 44 -4.67 -8.88 12.24
C VAL A 44 -5.54 -8.18 11.20
N SER A 45 -5.04 -8.06 9.98
CA SER A 45 -5.72 -7.45 8.84
C SER A 45 -5.58 -8.36 7.62
N GLY A 46 -5.91 -7.84 6.44
CA GLY A 46 -5.79 -8.55 5.18
C GLY A 46 -7.12 -9.06 4.63
N THR A 47 -7.06 -9.67 3.45
CA THR A 47 -8.26 -10.14 2.71
C THR A 47 -8.97 -11.31 3.39
N ILE A 48 -8.24 -12.12 4.18
CA ILE A 48 -8.81 -13.24 4.94
C ILE A 48 -9.88 -12.75 5.91
N LEU A 49 -9.61 -11.66 6.62
CA LEU A 49 -10.52 -11.09 7.62
C LEU A 49 -11.76 -10.44 6.98
N ARG A 50 -11.68 -10.07 5.70
CA ARG A 50 -12.79 -9.46 4.95
C ARG A 50 -13.71 -10.50 4.28
N GLY A 51 -13.53 -11.80 4.56
CA GLY A 51 -14.41 -12.87 4.07
C GLY A 51 -14.26 -13.21 2.58
N ASN A 52 -13.28 -12.62 1.88
CA ASN A 52 -12.99 -12.92 0.48
C ASN A 52 -11.50 -13.25 0.29
N PRO A 53 -10.99 -14.35 0.88
CA PRO A 53 -9.61 -14.76 0.69
C PRO A 53 -9.40 -15.25 -0.75
N GLY A 54 -8.34 -14.74 -1.39
CA GLY A 54 -7.80 -15.35 -2.60
C GLY A 54 -6.91 -16.55 -2.27
N PRO A 55 -6.57 -17.41 -3.24
CA PRO A 55 -5.71 -18.59 -3.04
C PRO A 55 -4.32 -18.26 -2.44
N SER A 56 -3.84 -17.04 -2.67
CA SER A 56 -2.56 -16.54 -2.17
C SER A 56 -2.70 -15.53 -1.02
N SER A 57 -3.87 -15.46 -0.37
CA SER A 57 -4.04 -14.54 0.76
C SER A 57 -3.24 -14.98 1.97
N ASP A 58 -2.55 -14.02 2.56
CA ASP A 58 -1.77 -14.12 3.78
C ASP A 58 -2.48 -13.46 4.97
N LEU A 59 -2.00 -13.82 6.17
CA LEU A 59 -2.33 -13.11 7.40
C LEU A 59 -1.39 -11.93 7.56
N ASP A 60 -1.91 -10.71 7.43
CA ASP A 60 -1.20 -9.48 7.73
C ASP A 60 -1.32 -9.17 9.22
N ILE A 61 -0.24 -9.29 9.99
CA ILE A 61 -0.27 -9.10 11.45
C ILE A 61 0.61 -7.91 11.84
N TYR A 62 0.00 -6.87 12.41
CA TYR A 62 0.69 -5.71 12.94
C TYR A 62 0.88 -5.85 14.44
N VAL A 63 2.11 -5.72 14.93
CA VAL A 63 2.47 -5.94 16.33
C VAL A 63 3.11 -4.68 16.88
N ILE A 64 2.59 -4.20 18.01
CA ILE A 64 3.18 -3.11 18.79
C ILE A 64 3.95 -3.68 19.96
N ARG A 65 5.19 -3.23 20.15
CA ARG A 65 6.06 -3.63 21.25
C ARG A 65 6.67 -2.43 21.99
N ARG A 66 7.30 -2.67 23.14
CA ARG A 66 7.94 -1.61 23.96
C ARG A 66 9.36 -1.29 23.52
N GLU A 67 10.13 -2.29 23.15
CA GLU A 67 11.50 -2.06 22.71
C GLU A 67 11.52 -1.28 21.41
N LEU A 68 12.47 -0.33 21.29
CA LEU A 68 12.70 0.48 20.09
C LEU A 68 13.39 -0.32 18.98
N GLN A 69 12.80 -1.46 18.63
CA GLN A 69 13.26 -2.39 17.61
C GLN A 69 12.11 -2.75 16.69
N ARG A 70 12.32 -2.60 15.39
CA ARG A 70 11.41 -3.08 14.36
C ARG A 70 11.90 -4.38 13.74
N GLN A 71 10.97 -5.24 13.32
CA GLN A 71 11.26 -6.45 12.57
C GLN A 71 10.10 -6.78 11.63
N ARG A 72 10.41 -7.23 10.41
CA ARG A 72 9.45 -7.88 9.51
C ARG A 72 9.73 -9.38 9.47
N VAL A 73 8.70 -10.19 9.60
CA VAL A 73 8.80 -11.66 9.59
C VAL A 73 7.81 -12.21 8.58
N GLN A 74 8.26 -13.10 7.71
CA GLN A 74 7.40 -13.86 6.81
C GLN A 74 7.54 -15.35 7.14
N LYS A 75 6.44 -16.03 7.44
CA LYS A 75 6.46 -17.43 7.90
C LYS A 75 5.14 -18.13 7.61
N PHE A 76 5.19 -19.44 7.41
CA PHE A 76 3.98 -20.28 7.31
C PHE A 76 3.53 -20.78 8.68
N PHE A 77 2.22 -20.74 8.91
CA PHE A 77 1.54 -21.32 10.06
C PHE A 77 0.36 -22.13 9.57
N ASN A 78 0.28 -23.40 9.95
CA ASN A 78 -0.73 -24.34 9.44
C ASN A 78 -0.89 -24.29 7.89
N GLY A 79 0.24 -24.16 7.16
CA GLY A 79 0.26 -24.05 5.69
C GLY A 79 -0.16 -22.67 5.13
N ILE A 80 -0.59 -21.72 5.97
CA ILE A 80 -0.99 -20.37 5.56
C ILE A 80 0.17 -19.39 5.72
N PRO A 81 0.50 -18.59 4.70
CA PRO A 81 1.51 -17.55 4.83
C PRO A 81 1.03 -16.45 5.78
N ALA A 82 1.93 -15.97 6.64
CA ALA A 82 1.72 -14.80 7.46
C ALA A 82 2.88 -13.82 7.29
N GLU A 83 2.53 -12.55 7.20
CA GLU A 83 3.45 -11.44 7.23
C GLU A 83 3.24 -10.63 8.50
N ILE A 84 4.31 -10.50 9.31
CA ILE A 84 4.25 -9.93 10.65
C ILE A 84 5.12 -8.67 10.69
N PHE A 85 4.51 -7.55 11.05
CA PHE A 85 5.11 -6.22 11.14
C PHE A 85 5.25 -5.83 12.60
N ILE A 86 6.42 -6.12 13.18
CA ILE A 86 6.73 -5.81 14.58
C ILE A 86 7.34 -4.42 14.63
N ASN A 87 6.69 -3.49 15.33
CA ASN A 87 7.13 -2.10 15.43
C ASN A 87 6.98 -1.57 16.86
N PRO A 88 7.88 -0.66 17.29
CA PRO A 88 7.59 0.21 18.43
C PRO A 88 6.47 1.19 18.07
N GLU A 89 5.72 1.65 19.08
CA GLU A 89 4.60 2.60 18.89
C GLU A 89 5.09 3.91 18.24
N GLU A 90 6.28 4.37 18.63
CA GLU A 90 6.89 5.64 18.22
C GLU A 90 7.13 5.73 16.71
N MET A 91 7.22 4.60 16.01
CA MET A 91 7.42 4.57 14.56
C MET A 91 6.10 4.67 13.78
N VAL A 92 4.96 4.37 14.40
CA VAL A 92 3.66 4.36 13.70
C VAL A 92 3.27 5.76 13.19
N PRO A 93 3.44 6.86 13.96
CA PRO A 93 3.20 8.21 13.46
C PRO A 93 4.09 8.60 12.26
N VAL A 94 5.34 8.11 12.22
CA VAL A 94 6.26 8.35 11.10
C VAL A 94 5.72 7.67 9.84
N TYR A 95 5.32 6.40 9.94
CA TYR A 95 4.71 5.68 8.81
C TYR A 95 3.42 6.35 8.34
N PHE A 96 2.55 6.77 9.25
CA PHE A 96 1.35 7.54 8.90
C PHE A 96 1.68 8.81 8.11
N ALA A 97 2.68 9.58 8.54
CA ALA A 97 3.06 10.81 7.87
C ALA A 97 3.66 10.55 6.48
N ASP A 98 4.58 9.59 6.38
CA ASP A 98 5.26 9.27 5.11
C ASP A 98 4.30 8.68 4.09
N GLU A 99 3.44 7.77 4.51
CA GLU A 99 2.42 7.16 3.66
C GLU A 99 1.33 8.15 3.24
N ALA A 100 0.91 9.06 4.14
CA ALA A 100 -0.02 10.13 3.79
C ALA A 100 0.59 11.08 2.76
N ARG A 101 1.88 11.44 2.91
CA ARG A 101 2.62 12.25 1.92
C ARG A 101 2.71 11.57 0.56
N ALA A 102 2.88 10.24 0.56
CA ALA A 102 2.88 9.43 -0.67
C ALA A 102 1.46 9.19 -1.23
N GLY A 103 0.40 9.62 -0.54
CA GLY A 103 -0.99 9.34 -0.89
C GLY A 103 -1.35 7.86 -0.83
N ARG A 104 -0.64 7.04 -0.06
CA ARG A 104 -0.82 5.57 0.06
C ARG A 104 -0.84 5.13 1.53
N PRO A 105 -1.93 5.38 2.28
CA PRO A 105 -2.02 5.19 3.74
C PRO A 105 -2.17 3.71 4.14
N ILE A 106 -1.20 2.86 3.81
CA ILE A 106 -1.22 1.40 3.99
C ILE A 106 -1.38 1.03 5.47
N THR A 107 -0.53 1.55 6.35
CA THR A 107 -0.55 1.28 7.78
C THR A 107 -1.88 1.74 8.40
N ALA A 108 -2.40 2.89 7.99
CA ALA A 108 -3.71 3.36 8.46
C ALA A 108 -4.85 2.45 7.98
N HIS A 109 -4.83 1.98 6.72
CA HIS A 109 -5.78 0.99 6.24
C HIS A 109 -5.71 -0.32 7.02
N MET A 110 -4.51 -0.86 7.26
CA MET A 110 -4.32 -2.09 8.01
C MET A 110 -4.89 -1.99 9.43
N LEU A 111 -4.55 -0.92 10.15
CA LEU A 111 -4.98 -0.72 11.53
C LEU A 111 -6.48 -0.45 11.63
N SER A 112 -7.01 0.45 10.81
CA SER A 112 -8.44 0.85 10.86
C SER A 112 -9.40 -0.28 10.49
N THR A 113 -9.00 -1.17 9.57
CA THR A 113 -9.84 -2.30 9.11
C THR A 113 -9.48 -3.62 9.79
N GLY A 114 -8.42 -3.64 10.59
CA GLY A 114 -7.92 -4.83 11.26
C GLY A 114 -8.73 -5.19 12.51
N PHE A 115 -8.71 -6.47 12.85
CA PHE A 115 -9.26 -7.01 14.07
C PHE A 115 -8.20 -7.00 15.18
N THR A 116 -8.55 -6.42 16.33
CA THR A 116 -7.68 -6.38 17.50
C THR A 116 -7.64 -7.74 18.19
N ILE A 117 -6.49 -8.38 18.16
CA ILE A 117 -6.23 -9.64 18.86
C ILE A 117 -5.84 -9.37 20.31
N LEU A 118 -4.98 -8.39 20.55
CA LEU A 118 -4.49 -8.04 21.89
C LEU A 118 -4.35 -6.52 21.99
N ASP A 119 -4.75 -5.96 23.14
CA ASP A 119 -4.52 -4.56 23.49
C ASP A 119 -4.31 -4.43 25.00
N CYS A 120 -3.05 -4.37 25.43
CA CYS A 120 -2.68 -4.43 26.84
C CYS A 120 -3.00 -3.13 27.60
N ASP A 121 -2.92 -1.99 26.92
CA ASP A 121 -2.98 -0.67 27.55
C ASP A 121 -3.69 0.39 26.68
N GLY A 122 -4.52 -0.04 25.73
CA GLY A 122 -5.29 0.84 24.86
C GLY A 122 -4.52 1.40 23.67
N VAL A 123 -3.27 0.94 23.45
CA VAL A 123 -2.43 1.40 22.35
C VAL A 123 -3.04 1.08 21.00
N ILE A 124 -3.67 -0.09 20.84
CA ILE A 124 -4.29 -0.44 19.57
C ILE A 124 -5.52 0.42 19.34
N ALA A 125 -6.40 0.58 20.34
CA ALA A 125 -7.57 1.44 20.23
C ALA A 125 -7.19 2.88 19.78
N SER A 126 -6.18 3.47 20.44
CA SER A 126 -5.66 4.81 20.10
C SER A 126 -5.14 4.89 18.65
N LEU A 127 -4.33 3.91 18.23
CA LEU A 127 -3.79 3.87 16.87
C LEU A 127 -4.88 3.66 15.82
N GLN A 128 -5.90 2.86 16.11
CA GLN A 128 -7.04 2.66 15.22
C GLN A 128 -7.90 3.92 15.07
N ASP A 129 -8.12 4.67 16.15
CA ASP A 129 -8.79 5.98 16.10
C ASP A 129 -8.01 6.96 15.21
N ARG A 130 -6.69 7.03 15.40
CA ARG A 130 -5.84 7.89 14.57
C ARG A 130 -5.86 7.46 13.10
N ALA A 131 -5.79 6.16 12.84
CA ALA A 131 -5.87 5.62 11.49
C ALA A 131 -7.19 5.98 10.80
N ARG A 132 -8.33 5.89 11.51
CA ARG A 132 -9.64 6.30 10.98
C ARG A 132 -9.67 7.79 10.62
N GLN A 133 -9.12 8.66 11.48
CA GLN A 133 -9.03 10.10 11.19
C GLN A 133 -8.20 10.40 9.93
N ILE A 134 -7.06 9.71 9.78
CA ILE A 134 -6.21 9.84 8.59
C ILE A 134 -6.98 9.46 7.33
N LEU A 135 -7.69 8.32 7.34
CA LEU A 135 -8.44 7.87 6.16
C LEU A 135 -9.65 8.73 5.82
N GLN A 136 -10.17 9.49 6.79
CA GLN A 136 -11.21 10.50 6.55
C GLN A 136 -10.66 11.81 5.98
N THR A 137 -9.34 11.99 5.96
CA THR A 137 -8.67 13.18 5.45
C THR A 137 -8.08 12.85 4.08
N PRO A 138 -8.63 13.40 2.98
CA PRO A 138 -8.07 13.17 1.64
C PRO A 138 -6.59 13.59 1.57
N PRO A 139 -5.76 12.95 0.73
CA PRO A 139 -4.39 13.37 0.54
C PRO A 139 -4.34 14.79 -0.05
N ASP A 140 -3.41 15.58 0.47
CA ASP A 140 -3.19 16.96 0.05
C ASP A 140 -1.72 17.15 -0.41
N PRO A 141 -1.35 16.59 -1.57
CA PRO A 141 0.00 16.77 -2.10
C PRO A 141 0.20 18.23 -2.49
N ASN A 142 1.32 18.81 -2.07
CA ASN A 142 1.66 20.17 -2.47
C ASN A 142 1.97 20.27 -3.98
N ALA A 143 1.98 21.49 -4.50
CA ALA A 143 2.19 21.74 -5.93
C ALA A 143 3.53 21.21 -6.46
N GLU A 144 4.58 21.24 -5.63
CA GLU A 144 5.90 20.72 -5.97
C GLU A 144 5.86 19.19 -6.13
N ALA A 145 5.24 18.47 -5.19
CA ALA A 145 5.08 17.02 -5.25
C ALA A 145 4.25 16.58 -6.47
N LEU A 146 3.18 17.32 -6.80
CA LEU A 146 2.39 17.08 -8.01
C LEU A 146 3.21 17.33 -9.28
N THR A 147 3.99 18.40 -9.32
CA THR A 147 4.86 18.72 -10.47
C THR A 147 5.93 17.65 -10.66
N PHE A 148 6.57 17.22 -9.57
CA PHE A 148 7.57 16.15 -9.59
C PHE A 148 6.97 14.80 -10.04
N ALA A 149 5.80 14.42 -9.52
CA ALA A 149 5.12 13.19 -9.94
C ALA A 149 4.74 13.21 -11.44
N ARG A 150 4.25 14.37 -11.92
CA ARG A 150 3.95 14.60 -13.33
C ARG A 150 5.21 14.50 -14.20
N TYR A 151 6.31 15.10 -13.76
CA TYR A 151 7.62 15.01 -14.41
C TYR A 151 8.10 13.56 -14.51
N MET A 152 8.07 12.81 -13.42
CA MET A 152 8.52 11.42 -13.40
C MET A 152 7.74 10.54 -14.39
N ALA A 153 6.42 10.74 -14.48
CA ALA A 153 5.57 10.05 -15.44
C ALA A 153 5.89 10.44 -16.90
N ALA A 154 6.11 11.74 -17.16
CA ALA A 154 6.40 12.26 -18.48
C ALA A 154 7.78 11.83 -18.99
N ALA A 155 8.82 11.93 -18.16
CA ALA A 155 10.18 11.50 -18.48
C ALA A 155 10.22 10.00 -18.79
N ARG A 156 9.50 9.18 -18.01
CA ARG A 156 9.43 7.74 -18.26
C ARG A 156 8.66 7.41 -19.54
N TYR A 157 7.64 8.19 -19.89
CA TYR A 157 6.97 8.04 -21.17
C TYR A 157 7.92 8.36 -22.34
N GLU A 158 8.67 9.45 -22.25
CA GLU A 158 9.70 9.84 -23.23
C GLU A 158 10.76 8.75 -23.43
N ASP A 159 11.30 8.19 -22.33
CA ASP A 159 12.25 7.06 -22.37
C ASP A 159 11.69 5.86 -23.16
N ALA A 160 10.37 5.59 -23.06
CA ALA A 160 9.75 4.50 -23.81
C ALA A 160 9.68 4.82 -25.31
N ILE A 161 9.37 6.07 -25.67
CA ILE A 161 9.29 6.52 -27.06
C ILE A 161 10.67 6.49 -27.72
N ASP A 162 11.72 6.95 -27.04
CA ASP A 162 13.08 7.01 -27.58
C ASP A 162 13.62 5.65 -28.01
N VAL A 163 13.19 4.59 -27.33
CA VAL A 163 13.71 3.23 -27.54
C VAL A 163 12.75 2.35 -28.32
N VAL A 164 11.57 2.86 -28.71
CA VAL A 164 10.47 2.08 -29.31
C VAL A 164 10.86 1.37 -30.61
N ARG A 165 11.72 2.00 -31.42
CA ARG A 165 12.16 1.47 -32.71
C ARG A 165 13.19 0.37 -32.57
N ASP A 166 14.17 0.57 -31.69
CA ASP A 166 15.35 -0.29 -31.61
C ASP A 166 15.23 -1.37 -30.53
N ARG A 167 14.40 -1.14 -29.50
CA ARG A 167 14.22 -2.01 -28.33
C ARG A 167 12.75 -2.12 -27.91
N PRO A 168 11.87 -2.70 -28.73
CA PRO A 168 10.41 -2.68 -28.52
C PRO A 168 9.95 -3.35 -27.21
N GLU A 169 10.61 -4.40 -26.74
CA GLU A 169 10.30 -5.03 -25.45
C GLU A 169 10.66 -4.13 -24.27
N THR A 170 11.79 -3.41 -24.39
CA THR A 170 12.21 -2.42 -23.39
C THR A 170 11.23 -1.25 -23.36
N ALA A 171 10.84 -0.73 -24.53
CA ALA A 171 9.83 0.30 -24.65
C ALA A 171 8.51 -0.13 -23.99
N ARG A 172 8.04 -1.36 -24.26
CA ARG A 172 6.82 -1.89 -23.65
C ARG A 172 6.89 -1.96 -22.12
N MET A 173 8.02 -2.41 -21.57
CA MET A 173 8.24 -2.47 -20.13
C MET A 173 8.20 -1.06 -19.51
N ILE A 174 8.94 -0.10 -20.08
CA ILE A 174 9.00 1.28 -19.58
C ILE A 174 7.61 1.95 -19.70
N LEU A 175 6.92 1.75 -20.81
CA LEU A 175 5.58 2.28 -21.05
C LEU A 175 4.58 1.77 -20.01
N GLY A 176 4.69 0.51 -19.58
CA GLY A 176 3.86 -0.05 -18.51
C GLY A 176 4.06 0.64 -17.17
N LEU A 177 5.30 1.02 -16.85
CA LEU A 177 5.63 1.81 -15.67
C LEU A 177 5.14 3.26 -15.81
N ALA A 178 5.28 3.87 -16.99
CA ALA A 178 4.81 5.23 -17.25
C ALA A 178 3.29 5.34 -17.09
N VAL A 179 2.52 4.40 -17.65
CA VAL A 179 1.05 4.37 -17.51
C VAL A 179 0.63 4.19 -16.04
N HIS A 180 1.32 3.34 -15.28
CA HIS A 180 1.06 3.21 -13.84
C HIS A 180 1.30 4.53 -13.08
N GLN A 181 2.37 5.25 -13.41
CA GLN A 181 2.68 6.55 -12.82
C GLN A 181 1.67 7.64 -13.22
N MET A 182 1.22 7.66 -14.49
CA MET A 182 0.17 8.57 -14.97
C MET A 182 -1.15 8.39 -14.21
N ILE A 183 -1.57 7.14 -14.02
CA ILE A 183 -2.78 6.82 -13.25
C ILE A 183 -2.60 7.21 -11.78
N SER A 184 -1.44 6.89 -11.19
CA SER A 184 -1.14 7.27 -9.80
C SER A 184 -1.15 8.79 -9.61
N TYR A 185 -0.55 9.54 -10.54
CA TYR A 185 -0.61 11.00 -10.57
C TYR A 185 -2.05 11.50 -10.65
N HIS A 186 -2.89 10.89 -11.48
CA HIS A 186 -4.29 11.29 -11.62
C HIS A 186 -5.09 11.15 -10.31
N PHE A 187 -4.83 10.11 -9.51
CA PHE A 187 -5.39 10.01 -8.16
C PHE A 187 -4.91 11.14 -7.24
N LEU A 188 -3.59 11.39 -7.22
CA LEU A 188 -2.99 12.44 -6.38
C LEU A 188 -3.51 13.84 -6.74
N ALA A 189 -3.55 14.17 -8.04
CA ALA A 189 -4.05 15.44 -8.55
C ALA A 189 -5.55 15.64 -8.26
N ALA A 190 -6.30 14.54 -8.08
CA ALA A 190 -7.70 14.57 -7.66
C ALA A 190 -7.88 14.54 -6.13
N HIS A 191 -6.81 14.70 -5.35
CA HIS A 191 -6.83 14.56 -3.88
C HIS A 191 -7.44 13.23 -3.41
N ARG A 192 -7.08 12.13 -4.09
CA ARG A 192 -7.52 10.77 -3.77
C ARG A 192 -6.32 9.89 -3.44
N PHE A 193 -6.50 9.01 -2.46
CA PHE A 193 -5.47 8.02 -2.16
C PHE A 193 -5.25 7.10 -3.35
N VAL A 194 -3.98 6.83 -3.66
CA VAL A 194 -3.59 5.86 -4.69
C VAL A 194 -3.88 4.45 -4.15
N PRO A 195 -4.77 3.68 -4.80
CA PRO A 195 -5.10 2.34 -4.35
C PRO A 195 -3.90 1.38 -4.37
N ARG A 196 -4.09 0.18 -3.81
CA ARG A 196 -3.16 -0.92 -4.04
C ARG A 196 -3.19 -1.30 -5.52
N ASP A 197 -2.07 -1.78 -6.05
CA ASP A 197 -1.94 -2.03 -7.49
C ASP A 197 -2.99 -3.03 -8.01
N LYS A 198 -3.33 -4.05 -7.22
CA LYS A 198 -4.37 -5.05 -7.56
C LYS A 198 -5.80 -4.49 -7.60
N ASP A 199 -6.05 -3.35 -6.94
CA ASP A 199 -7.36 -2.69 -6.89
C ASP A 199 -7.40 -1.44 -7.80
N LEU A 200 -6.26 -1.04 -8.39
CA LEU A 200 -6.05 0.28 -9.01
C LEU A 200 -7.08 0.58 -10.10
N LEU A 201 -7.27 -0.35 -11.05
CA LEU A 201 -8.16 -0.16 -12.19
C LEU A 201 -9.64 -0.22 -11.79
N ASP A 202 -9.98 -1.05 -10.81
CA ASP A 202 -11.36 -1.20 -10.35
C ASP A 202 -11.78 0.03 -9.55
N VAL A 203 -10.91 0.53 -8.67
CA VAL A 203 -11.16 1.79 -7.96
C VAL A 203 -11.19 2.96 -8.93
N LEU A 204 -10.30 3.03 -9.93
CA LEU A 204 -10.34 4.07 -10.96
C LEU A 204 -11.68 4.08 -11.70
N ALA A 205 -12.21 2.91 -12.06
CA ALA A 205 -13.48 2.78 -12.77
C ALA A 205 -14.69 3.30 -11.97
N THR A 206 -14.60 3.39 -10.64
CA THR A 206 -15.69 3.92 -9.81
C THR A 206 -15.92 5.43 -9.99
N TRP A 207 -14.95 6.17 -10.55
CA TRP A 207 -15.05 7.63 -10.68
C TRP A 207 -14.50 8.22 -11.99
N ASP A 208 -13.58 7.54 -12.68
CA ASP A 208 -13.18 7.85 -14.07
C ASP A 208 -13.18 6.56 -14.92
N ALA A 209 -14.38 6.08 -15.24
CA ALA A 209 -14.57 4.91 -16.09
C ALA A 209 -13.90 5.04 -17.48
N PRO A 210 -13.97 6.19 -18.19
CA PRO A 210 -13.26 6.36 -19.45
C PRO A 210 -11.73 6.16 -19.35
N LEU A 211 -11.08 6.68 -18.29
CA LEU A 211 -9.65 6.47 -18.07
C LEU A 211 -9.35 5.02 -17.67
N ALA A 212 -10.20 4.39 -16.86
CA ALA A 212 -10.06 2.97 -16.53
C ALA A 212 -10.14 2.09 -17.78
N ASP A 213 -11.04 2.38 -18.71
CA ASP A 213 -11.18 1.64 -19.97
C ASP A 213 -9.98 1.86 -20.90
N LEU A 214 -9.39 3.05 -20.92
CA LEU A 214 -8.11 3.31 -21.59
C LEU A 214 -6.98 2.46 -20.99
N ALA A 215 -6.86 2.45 -19.66
CA ALA A 215 -5.84 1.66 -18.97
C ALA A 215 -6.01 0.15 -19.21
N ARG A 216 -7.25 -0.37 -19.19
CA ARG A 216 -7.53 -1.77 -19.54
C ARG A 216 -7.14 -2.08 -20.98
N ARG A 217 -7.47 -1.19 -21.94
CA ARG A 217 -7.03 -1.33 -23.34
C ARG A 217 -5.51 -1.35 -23.46
N PHE A 218 -4.81 -0.49 -22.73
CA PHE A 218 -3.36 -0.47 -22.68
C PHE A 218 -2.78 -1.81 -22.22
N TYR A 219 -3.19 -2.30 -21.04
CA TYR A 219 -2.63 -3.53 -20.46
C TYR A 219 -3.04 -4.80 -21.23
N ALA A 220 -4.19 -4.78 -21.94
CA ALA A 220 -4.65 -5.87 -22.78
C ALA A 220 -4.14 -5.80 -24.24
N ALA A 221 -3.40 -4.75 -24.62
CA ALA A 221 -3.01 -4.51 -26.01
C ALA A 221 -2.11 -5.64 -26.56
N ALA A 222 -2.52 -6.26 -27.67
CA ALA A 222 -1.76 -7.33 -28.32
C ALA A 222 -0.50 -6.81 -29.05
N THR A 223 -0.49 -5.55 -29.48
CA THR A 223 0.63 -4.94 -30.21
C THR A 223 1.20 -3.76 -29.42
N LEU A 224 2.46 -3.43 -29.67
CA LEU A 224 3.10 -2.24 -29.10
C LEU A 224 2.45 -0.95 -29.65
N GLU A 225 2.06 -0.92 -30.92
CA GLU A 225 1.36 0.21 -31.54
C GLU A 225 0.04 0.53 -30.82
N ALA A 226 -0.79 -0.49 -30.53
CA ALA A 226 -2.03 -0.30 -29.78
C ALA A 226 -1.76 0.17 -28.34
N ALA A 227 -0.70 -0.33 -27.71
CA ALA A 227 -0.29 0.12 -26.38
C ALA A 227 0.17 1.59 -26.39
N LEU A 228 0.96 2.01 -27.37
CA LEU A 228 1.39 3.40 -27.53
C LEU A 228 0.20 4.34 -27.73
N ALA A 229 -0.73 3.99 -28.62
CA ALA A 229 -1.92 4.81 -28.88
C ALA A 229 -2.80 4.96 -27.63
N ALA A 230 -2.91 3.92 -26.80
CA ALA A 230 -3.62 4.00 -25.53
C ALA A 230 -2.85 4.82 -24.48
N ALA A 231 -1.53 4.63 -24.37
CA ALA A 231 -0.68 5.37 -23.45
C ALA A 231 -0.66 6.87 -23.77
N GLU A 232 -0.65 7.25 -25.05
CA GLU A 232 -0.76 8.64 -25.49
C GLU A 232 -2.07 9.29 -25.02
N GLN A 233 -3.21 8.61 -25.21
CA GLN A 233 -4.51 9.09 -24.75
C GLN A 233 -4.59 9.19 -23.21
N ILE A 234 -3.91 8.28 -22.49
CA ILE A 234 -3.79 8.35 -21.03
C ILE A 234 -2.94 9.56 -20.64
N ALA A 235 -1.82 9.80 -21.32
CA ALA A 235 -0.94 10.93 -21.06
C ALA A 235 -1.70 12.26 -21.24
N ASP A 236 -2.45 12.41 -22.33
CA ASP A 236 -3.26 13.61 -22.60
C ASP A 236 -4.30 13.89 -21.50
N ARG A 237 -4.94 12.84 -20.99
CA ARG A 237 -6.00 12.94 -19.96
C ARG A 237 -5.47 13.14 -18.55
N THR A 238 -4.24 12.72 -18.27
CA THR A 238 -3.68 12.72 -16.93
C THR A 238 -2.65 13.84 -16.77
N ILE A 239 -1.48 13.67 -17.38
CA ILE A 239 -0.35 14.59 -17.27
C ILE A 239 -0.39 15.73 -18.29
N ALA A 240 -1.26 15.66 -19.32
CA ALA A 240 -1.44 16.68 -20.35
C ALA A 240 -0.13 17.10 -21.06
N VAL A 241 0.83 16.18 -21.13
CA VAL A 241 2.12 16.29 -21.84
C VAL A 241 2.51 14.90 -22.35
N ARG A 242 3.35 14.86 -23.38
CA ARG A 242 3.79 13.61 -24.04
C ARG A 242 5.32 13.47 -24.03
N GLY A 243 5.94 13.78 -22.90
CA GLY A 243 7.40 13.82 -22.74
C GLY A 243 7.83 15.11 -22.06
N PHE A 244 8.93 15.70 -22.53
CA PHE A 244 9.52 16.91 -21.95
C PHE A 244 8.53 18.06 -21.70
N PHE A 245 8.67 18.70 -20.53
CA PHE A 245 8.12 20.01 -20.22
C PHE A 245 9.04 20.76 -19.26
N GLU A 246 9.00 22.09 -19.32
CA GLU A 246 9.84 22.95 -18.48
C GLU A 246 9.36 22.92 -17.01
N TRP A 247 10.29 22.65 -16.10
CA TRP A 247 10.10 22.79 -14.66
C TRP A 247 11.48 22.87 -13.97
N GLU A 248 11.50 23.31 -12.72
CA GLU A 248 12.69 23.32 -11.88
C GLU A 248 12.32 22.86 -10.46
N SER A 249 13.19 22.09 -9.82
CA SER A 249 13.07 21.77 -8.40
C SER A 249 13.57 22.94 -7.55
N PRO A 250 13.01 23.17 -6.36
CA PRO A 250 13.62 24.08 -5.40
C PRO A 250 15.05 23.66 -5.06
N PRO A 251 15.96 24.61 -4.80
CA PRO A 251 17.28 24.31 -4.27
C PRO A 251 17.17 23.64 -2.88
N GLU A 252 17.80 22.48 -2.71
CA GLU A 252 17.90 21.80 -1.42
C GLU A 252 19.22 22.17 -0.73
N THR A 253 19.15 22.59 0.53
CA THR A 253 20.35 22.76 1.37
C THR A 253 20.57 21.47 2.16
N LEU A 254 21.60 20.72 1.80
CA LEU A 254 22.00 19.51 2.53
C LEU A 254 22.74 19.92 3.82
N GLY A 255 22.24 19.45 4.97
CA GLY A 255 22.81 19.68 6.30
C GLY A 255 23.33 18.41 6.94
#